data_AF-A0A7S0VJ83-F1
#
_entry.id   AF-A0A7S0VJ83-F1
#
_cell.length_a   1.000
_cell.length_b   1.000
_cell.length_c   1.000
_cell.angle_alpha   90.00
_cell.angle_beta   90.00
_cell.angle_gamma   90.00
#
_symmetry.space_group_name_H-M   'P 1'
#
loop_
_entity.id
_entity.type
_entity.pdbx_description
1 polymer ?
#
loop_
_entity_poly.entity_id
_entity_poly.type
_entity_poly.pdbx_seq_one_letter_code
_entity_poly.pdbx_strand_id
1 'polypeptide(L)'
;PVKAFPRAVDAFEKAAHAHLKNKSPYNAGVCYDNAGNTLRDNGGMDKCGALYKQASQYYHESDNIEKAAESCIKAAKATTEADPDGSIKLFIEAIELYEGADKHIFIADTWRSCLSLMLKHQKVDSAIQLLEKMQRNFARLEQTEYLRKAQLSVVVLKLSKGDAVAASAAREDYEESEFSFTKEGDAASHLLEAFEEGDVDRVSELVKGQAFTLLENQVA
;
A
#
# COMPACT_ATOMS: atom_id res chain seq x y z
N PRO A 1 26.23 9.12 24.31
CA PRO A 1 26.07 9.79 22.99
C PRO A 1 24.61 10.22 22.67
N VAL A 2 23.84 10.70 23.67
CA VAL A 2 22.37 10.90 23.58
C VAL A 2 21.98 12.39 23.53
N LYS A 3 22.85 13.32 23.09
CA LYS A 3 22.61 14.78 23.28
C LYS A 3 22.75 15.70 22.06
N ALA A 4 22.97 15.17 20.84
CA ALA A 4 23.20 16.03 19.67
C ALA A 4 22.08 15.99 18.62
N PHE A 5 21.19 14.98 18.61
CA PHE A 5 20.21 14.84 17.54
C PHE A 5 19.19 15.99 17.44
N PRO A 6 18.69 16.63 18.52
CA PRO A 6 17.79 17.77 18.37
C PRO A 6 18.47 18.96 17.70
N ARG A 7 19.77 19.15 17.96
CA ARG A 7 20.58 20.19 17.30
C ARG A 7 20.82 19.86 15.83
N ALA A 8 20.98 18.58 15.49
CA ALA A 8 21.12 18.15 14.11
C ALA A 8 19.83 18.39 13.31
N VAL A 9 18.66 18.08 13.89
CA VAL A 9 17.35 18.36 13.30
C VAL A 9 17.17 19.86 13.06
N ASP A 10 17.40 20.69 14.08
CA ASP A 10 17.33 22.15 13.97
C ASP A 10 18.30 22.70 12.91
N ALA A 11 19.51 22.14 12.81
CA ALA A 11 20.47 22.53 11.78
C ALA A 11 19.99 22.16 10.37
N PHE A 12 19.39 20.97 10.19
CA PHE A 12 18.82 20.56 8.91
C PHE A 12 17.63 21.44 8.51
N GLU A 13 16.71 21.75 9.43
CA GLU A 13 15.57 22.64 9.13
C GLU A 13 16.03 24.05 8.74
N LYS A 14 17.02 24.61 9.46
CA LYS A 14 17.63 25.90 9.10
C LYS A 14 18.30 25.86 7.73
N ALA A 15 19.02 24.78 7.42
CA ALA A 15 19.62 24.58 6.11
C ALA A 15 18.55 24.47 5.00
N ALA A 16 17.44 23.77 5.27
CA ALA A 16 16.32 23.68 4.34
C ALA A 16 15.76 25.07 4.01
N HIS A 17 15.50 25.89 5.03
CA HIS A 17 15.03 27.27 4.84
C HIS A 17 16.03 28.13 4.05
N ALA A 18 17.34 27.94 4.26
CA ALA A 18 18.35 28.64 3.47
C ALA A 18 18.34 28.19 2.00
N HIS A 19 18.19 26.89 1.72
CA HIS A 19 18.06 26.36 0.36
C HIS A 19 16.81 26.89 -0.36
N LEU A 20 15.67 26.98 0.34
CA LEU A 20 14.44 27.57 -0.21
C LEU A 20 14.61 29.05 -0.57
N LYS A 21 15.26 29.83 0.30
CA LYS A 21 15.60 31.23 -0.01
C LYS A 21 16.51 31.36 -1.23
N ASN A 22 17.35 30.35 -1.46
CA ASN A 22 18.22 30.26 -2.64
C ASN A 22 17.57 29.51 -3.81
N LYS A 23 16.23 29.34 -3.83
CA LYS A 23 15.46 28.69 -4.91
C LYS A 23 15.95 27.27 -5.25
N SER A 24 16.33 26.51 -4.23
CA SER A 24 16.81 25.13 -4.37
C SER A 24 15.89 24.15 -3.61
N PRO A 25 14.68 23.88 -4.12
CA PRO A 25 13.70 23.01 -3.46
C PRO A 25 14.26 21.59 -3.26
N TYR A 26 14.97 21.04 -4.24
CA TYR A 26 15.61 19.72 -4.11
C TYR A 26 16.49 19.60 -2.86
N ASN A 27 17.39 20.56 -2.64
CA ASN A 27 18.29 20.55 -1.48
C ASN A 27 17.54 20.78 -0.17
N ALA A 28 16.46 21.57 -0.20
CA ALA A 28 15.57 21.69 0.95
C ALA A 28 14.91 20.33 1.29
N GLY A 29 14.44 19.60 0.28
CA GLY A 29 13.92 18.24 0.43
C GLY A 29 14.94 17.30 1.07
N VAL A 30 16.19 17.32 0.62
CA VAL A 30 17.29 16.54 1.21
C VAL A 30 17.49 16.88 2.69
N CYS A 31 17.46 18.16 3.05
CA CYS A 31 17.58 18.58 4.45
C CYS A 31 16.42 18.06 5.30
N TYR A 32 15.17 18.18 4.83
CA TYR A 32 14.01 17.66 5.57
C TYR A 32 14.01 16.13 5.69
N ASP A 33 14.41 15.40 4.64
CA ASP A 33 14.52 13.93 4.71
C ASP A 33 15.60 13.51 5.72
N ASN A 34 16.74 14.20 5.75
CA ASN A 34 17.80 13.98 6.74
C ASN A 34 17.36 14.31 8.17
N ALA A 35 16.58 15.38 8.36
CA ALA A 35 15.97 15.71 9.65
C ALA A 35 15.00 14.61 10.10
N GLY A 36 14.15 14.12 9.20
CA GLY A 36 13.22 13.01 9.43
C GLY A 36 13.95 11.72 9.81
N ASN A 37 14.99 11.34 9.05
CA ASN A 37 15.82 10.17 9.34
C ASN A 37 16.49 10.29 10.72
N THR A 38 17.02 11.47 11.05
CA THR A 38 17.63 11.73 12.36
C THR A 38 16.63 11.54 13.50
N LEU A 39 15.39 12.03 13.36
CA LEU A 39 14.35 11.81 14.37
C LEU A 39 13.96 10.34 14.48
N ARG A 40 13.71 9.67 13.35
CA ARG A 40 13.33 8.25 13.31
C ARG A 40 14.36 7.39 14.03
N ASP A 41 15.65 7.57 13.72
CA ASP A 41 16.74 6.77 14.27
C ASP A 41 16.98 7.04 15.77
N ASN A 42 16.41 8.12 16.31
CA ASN A 42 16.49 8.50 17.73
C ASN A 42 15.13 8.41 18.46
N GLY A 43 14.16 7.64 17.93
CA GLY A 43 12.89 7.35 18.60
C GLY A 43 11.82 8.45 18.48
N GLY A 44 12.03 9.47 17.65
CA GLY A 44 11.09 10.56 17.40
C GLY A 44 10.07 10.26 16.29
N MET A 45 9.44 9.08 16.30
CA MET A 45 8.51 8.66 15.23
C MET A 45 7.35 9.65 15.05
N ASP A 46 6.79 10.17 16.14
CA ASP A 46 5.66 11.12 16.10
C ASP A 46 5.95 12.39 15.30
N LYS A 47 7.23 12.78 15.19
CA LYS A 47 7.65 14.05 14.57
C LYS A 47 8.30 13.86 13.20
N CYS A 48 8.82 12.67 12.88
CA CYS A 48 9.48 12.46 11.59
C CYS A 48 8.49 12.47 10.41
N GLY A 49 7.23 12.05 10.63
CA GLY A 49 6.19 12.06 9.59
C GLY A 49 5.99 13.43 8.94
N ALA A 50 5.96 14.51 9.73
CA ALA A 50 5.80 15.87 9.21
C ALA A 50 6.99 16.31 8.33
N LEU A 51 8.22 15.99 8.77
CA LEU A 51 9.44 16.32 8.02
C LEU A 51 9.50 15.55 6.69
N TYR A 52 9.10 14.27 6.70
CA TYR A 52 9.02 13.48 5.46
C TYR A 52 7.95 14.01 4.50
N LYS A 53 6.81 14.52 4.99
CA LYS A 53 5.82 15.20 4.13
C LYS A 53 6.41 16.46 3.48
N GLN A 54 7.14 17.28 4.24
CA GLN A 54 7.82 18.45 3.70
C GLN A 54 8.88 18.05 2.66
N ALA A 55 9.67 17.01 2.95
CA ALA A 55 10.63 16.47 1.98
C ALA A 55 9.94 16.04 0.68
N SER A 56 8.82 15.31 0.78
CA SER A 56 8.01 14.89 -0.37
C SER A 56 7.59 16.07 -1.24
N GLN A 57 7.02 17.11 -0.61
CA GLN A 57 6.57 18.33 -1.29
C GLN A 57 7.71 19.01 -2.06
N TYR A 58 8.87 19.19 -1.43
CA TYR A 58 9.99 19.85 -2.10
C TYR A 58 10.66 18.99 -3.17
N TYR A 59 10.67 17.67 -3.02
CA TYR A 59 11.10 16.79 -4.11
C TYR A 59 10.15 16.87 -5.30
N HIS A 60 8.84 16.90 -5.06
CA HIS A 60 7.83 17.09 -6.11
C HIS A 60 7.99 18.44 -6.81
N GLU A 61 8.16 19.54 -6.07
CA GLU A 61 8.45 20.88 -6.63
C GLU A 61 9.75 20.93 -7.46
N SER A 62 10.65 19.98 -7.26
CA SER A 62 11.90 19.84 -8.02
C SER A 62 11.82 18.80 -9.15
N ASP A 63 10.61 18.35 -9.49
CA ASP A 63 10.34 17.31 -10.50
C ASP A 63 10.99 15.96 -10.20
N ASN A 64 11.36 15.70 -8.94
CA ASN A 64 11.94 14.43 -8.49
C ASN A 64 10.87 13.52 -7.88
N ILE A 65 10.04 12.94 -8.74
CA ILE A 65 8.88 12.12 -8.36
C ILE A 65 9.28 10.91 -7.50
N GLU A 66 10.41 10.28 -7.79
CA GLU A 66 10.87 9.10 -7.04
C GLU A 66 11.19 9.44 -5.60
N LYS A 67 11.97 10.53 -5.38
CA LYS A 67 12.27 11.02 -4.03
C LYS A 67 11.02 11.53 -3.31
N ALA A 68 10.08 12.13 -4.05
CA ALA A 68 8.80 12.56 -3.51
C ALA A 68 8.00 11.35 -2.97
N ALA A 69 7.77 10.35 -3.80
CA ALA A 69 7.05 9.14 -3.43
C ALA A 69 7.76 8.37 -2.30
N GLU A 70 9.08 8.19 -2.34
CA GLU A 70 9.86 7.59 -1.25
C GLU A 70 9.64 8.32 0.08
N SER A 71 9.67 9.65 0.07
CA SER A 71 9.47 10.47 1.27
C SER A 71 8.03 10.38 1.76
N CYS A 72 7.06 10.35 0.86
CA CYS A 72 5.66 10.13 1.20
C CYS A 72 5.43 8.76 1.86
N ILE A 73 6.07 7.69 1.36
CA ILE A 73 6.04 6.35 1.95
C ILE A 73 6.66 6.36 3.37
N LYS A 74 7.78 7.06 3.56
CA LYS A 74 8.38 7.22 4.90
C LYS A 74 7.43 7.95 5.86
N ALA A 75 6.74 8.99 5.39
CA ALA A 75 5.74 9.71 6.17
C ALA A 75 4.55 8.81 6.55
N ALA A 76 4.06 8.00 5.61
CA ALA A 76 3.00 7.03 5.84
C ALA A 76 3.41 6.02 6.93
N LYS A 77 4.58 5.39 6.77
CA LYS A 77 5.11 4.40 7.74
C LYS A 77 5.33 4.98 9.13
N ALA A 78 5.72 6.25 9.24
CA ALA A 78 5.92 6.92 10.52
C ALA A 78 4.62 7.19 11.29
N THR A 79 3.47 7.17 10.61
CA THR A 79 2.18 7.62 11.18
C THR A 79 1.16 6.49 11.34
N THR A 80 1.51 5.24 11.00
CA THR A 80 0.53 4.13 10.90
C THR A 80 -0.19 3.83 12.21
N GLU A 81 0.47 3.97 13.36
CA GLU A 81 -0.15 3.73 14.67
C GLU A 81 -0.90 4.96 15.21
N ALA A 82 -0.45 6.17 14.86
CA ALA A 82 -1.00 7.41 15.38
C ALA A 82 -2.19 7.93 14.56
N ASP A 83 -2.15 7.77 13.24
CA ASP A 83 -3.17 8.21 12.28
C ASP A 83 -3.24 7.24 11.09
N PRO A 84 -3.86 6.06 11.25
CA PRO A 84 -3.96 5.06 10.19
C PRO A 84 -4.62 5.59 8.91
N ASP A 85 -5.69 6.38 9.04
CA ASP A 85 -6.42 6.95 7.91
C ASP A 85 -5.56 7.97 7.15
N GLY A 86 -4.78 8.79 7.86
CA GLY A 86 -3.79 9.68 7.25
C GLY A 86 -2.64 8.92 6.58
N SER A 87 -2.15 7.83 7.17
CA SER A 87 -1.11 6.99 6.57
C SER A 87 -1.59 6.30 5.29
N ILE A 88 -2.84 5.80 5.26
CA ILE A 88 -3.46 5.23 4.06
C ILE A 88 -3.47 6.27 2.93
N LYS A 89 -3.87 7.51 3.20
CA LYS A 89 -3.86 8.59 2.20
C LYS A 89 -2.47 8.85 1.63
N LEU A 90 -1.44 8.85 2.48
CA LEU A 90 -0.05 9.05 2.04
C LEU A 90 0.46 7.87 1.20
N PHE A 91 0.11 6.63 1.55
CA PHE A 91 0.43 5.48 0.70
C PHE A 91 -0.23 5.59 -0.67
N ILE A 92 -1.51 5.99 -0.73
CA ILE A 92 -2.23 6.21 -1.99
C ILE A 92 -1.58 7.34 -2.80
N GLU A 93 -1.21 8.45 -2.17
CA GLU A 93 -0.49 9.55 -2.83
C GLU A 93 0.84 9.07 -3.44
N ALA A 94 1.63 8.28 -2.71
CA ALA A 94 2.86 7.70 -3.23
C ALA A 94 2.62 6.74 -4.42
N ILE A 95 1.56 5.94 -4.37
CA ILE A 95 1.13 5.07 -5.49
C ILE A 95 0.81 5.92 -6.71
N GLU A 96 -0.01 6.96 -6.55
CA GLU A 96 -0.44 7.86 -7.63
C GLU A 96 0.73 8.63 -8.24
N LEU A 97 1.71 9.05 -7.44
CA LEU A 97 2.95 9.65 -7.93
C LEU A 97 3.72 8.72 -8.86
N TYR A 98 3.89 7.46 -8.47
CA TYR A 98 4.57 6.48 -9.32
C TYR A 98 3.75 6.13 -10.58
N GLU A 99 2.43 5.97 -10.46
CA GLU A 99 1.57 5.71 -11.63
C GLU A 99 1.59 6.87 -12.63
N GLY A 100 1.49 8.11 -12.13
CA GLY A 100 1.55 9.31 -12.98
C GLY A 100 2.88 9.46 -13.72
N ALA A 101 3.95 8.88 -13.19
CA ALA A 101 5.28 8.85 -13.80
C ALA A 101 5.58 7.55 -14.58
N ASP A 102 4.59 6.68 -14.79
CA ASP A 102 4.73 5.35 -15.44
C ASP A 102 5.81 4.46 -14.77
N LYS A 103 6.02 4.67 -13.47
CA LYS A 103 7.02 4.00 -12.63
C LYS A 103 6.41 2.84 -11.84
N HIS A 104 5.55 2.06 -12.50
CA HIS A 104 4.74 1.00 -11.86
C HIS A 104 5.56 -0.07 -11.12
N ILE A 105 6.81 -0.31 -11.54
CA ILE A 105 7.72 -1.28 -10.92
C ILE A 105 8.05 -0.96 -9.44
N PHE A 106 7.91 0.30 -9.01
CA PHE A 106 8.23 0.74 -7.64
C PHE A 106 7.04 0.63 -6.67
N ILE A 107 5.86 0.25 -7.15
CA ILE A 107 4.62 0.39 -6.38
C ILE A 107 4.34 -0.83 -5.49
N ALA A 108 4.80 -2.02 -5.86
CA ALA A 108 4.38 -3.29 -5.27
C ALA A 108 4.47 -3.31 -3.73
N ASP A 109 5.59 -2.89 -3.15
CA ASP A 109 5.77 -2.88 -1.69
C ASP A 109 4.89 -1.84 -0.98
N THR A 110 4.57 -0.74 -1.67
CA THR A 110 3.66 0.29 -1.20
C THR A 110 2.23 -0.22 -1.15
N TRP A 111 1.79 -0.97 -2.18
CA TRP A 111 0.50 -1.66 -2.17
C TRP A 111 0.39 -2.64 -1.02
N ARG A 112 1.39 -3.50 -0.80
CA ARG A 112 1.39 -4.45 0.32
C ARG A 112 1.25 -3.75 1.66
N SER A 113 2.03 -2.69 1.87
CA SER A 113 1.99 -1.90 3.10
C SER A 113 0.62 -1.24 3.33
N CYS A 114 0.04 -0.68 2.26
CA CYS A 114 -1.25 -0.01 2.31
C CYS A 114 -2.40 -0.99 2.54
N LEU A 115 -2.44 -2.09 1.77
CA LEU A 115 -3.43 -3.17 1.90
C LEU A 115 -3.39 -3.75 3.31
N SER A 116 -2.20 -4.01 3.82
CA SER A 116 -1.98 -4.50 5.18
C SER A 116 -2.60 -3.56 6.22
N LEU A 117 -2.32 -2.26 6.11
CA LEU A 117 -2.86 -1.28 7.03
C LEU A 117 -4.40 -1.18 6.93
N MET A 118 -4.97 -1.22 5.72
CA MET A 118 -6.42 -1.22 5.52
C MET A 118 -7.09 -2.42 6.20
N LEU A 119 -6.54 -3.62 6.02
CA LEU A 119 -7.09 -4.85 6.61
C LEU A 119 -6.96 -4.87 8.14
N LYS A 120 -5.79 -4.46 8.68
CA LYS A 120 -5.57 -4.31 10.12
C LYS A 120 -6.63 -3.42 10.78
N HIS A 121 -7.10 -2.38 10.09
CA HIS A 121 -8.10 -1.43 10.57
C HIS A 121 -9.52 -1.68 10.02
N GLN A 122 -9.79 -2.90 9.52
CA GLN A 122 -11.11 -3.33 9.04
C GLN A 122 -11.70 -2.45 7.91
N LYS A 123 -10.85 -1.78 7.13
CA LYS A 123 -11.25 -0.96 5.96
C LYS A 123 -11.39 -1.85 4.72
N VAL A 124 -12.25 -2.87 4.79
CA VAL A 124 -12.36 -3.93 3.77
C VAL A 124 -12.74 -3.37 2.40
N ASP A 125 -13.65 -2.40 2.33
CA ASP A 125 -14.05 -1.76 1.07
C ASP A 125 -12.88 -1.03 0.38
N SER A 126 -12.08 -0.31 1.15
CA SER A 126 -10.89 0.35 0.61
C SER A 126 -9.83 -0.66 0.16
N ALA A 127 -9.68 -1.77 0.87
CA ALA A 127 -8.79 -2.87 0.48
C ALA A 127 -9.21 -3.51 -0.85
N ILE A 128 -10.51 -3.73 -1.06
CA ILE A 128 -11.05 -4.24 -2.33
C ILE A 128 -10.75 -3.25 -3.47
N GLN A 129 -11.03 -1.96 -3.27
CA GLN A 129 -10.73 -0.93 -4.29
C GLN A 129 -9.24 -0.86 -4.63
N LEU A 130 -8.37 -1.03 -3.63
CA LEU A 130 -6.92 -1.07 -3.83
C LEU A 130 -6.52 -2.30 -4.66
N LEU A 131 -7.05 -3.49 -4.34
CA LEU A 131 -6.79 -4.72 -5.08
C LEU A 131 -7.27 -4.63 -6.55
N GLU A 132 -8.45 -4.06 -6.80
CA GLU A 132 -8.94 -3.83 -8.17
C GLU A 132 -8.02 -2.88 -8.96
N LYS A 133 -7.42 -1.89 -8.28
CA LYS A 133 -6.39 -1.02 -8.87
C LYS A 133 -5.08 -1.77 -9.15
N MET A 134 -4.68 -2.67 -8.25
CA MET A 134 -3.51 -3.55 -8.44
C MET A 134 -3.70 -4.48 -9.64
N GLN A 135 -4.90 -5.06 -9.81
CA GLN A 135 -5.21 -5.95 -10.93
C GLN A 135 -4.96 -5.28 -12.29
N ARG A 136 -5.41 -4.02 -12.47
CA ARG A 136 -5.14 -3.25 -13.70
C ARG A 136 -3.65 -3.08 -13.97
N ASN A 137 -2.87 -2.83 -12.93
CA ASN A 137 -1.42 -2.71 -13.03
C ASN A 137 -0.74 -4.05 -13.35
N PHE A 138 -1.14 -5.13 -12.69
CA PHE A 138 -0.60 -6.47 -12.97
C PHE A 138 -0.94 -6.93 -14.38
N ALA A 139 -2.14 -6.64 -14.88
CA ALA A 139 -2.50 -6.90 -16.27
C ALA A 139 -1.62 -6.09 -17.25
N ARG A 140 -1.40 -4.80 -16.99
CA ARG A 140 -0.52 -3.93 -17.81
C ARG A 140 0.93 -4.42 -17.84
N LEU A 141 1.44 -4.96 -16.73
CA LEU A 141 2.79 -5.48 -16.60
C LEU A 141 2.93 -6.96 -16.97
N GLU A 142 1.87 -7.59 -17.48
CA GLU A 142 1.82 -9.03 -17.81
C GLU A 142 2.21 -9.94 -16.62
N GLN A 143 1.91 -9.48 -15.40
CA GLN A 143 2.18 -10.15 -14.14
C GLN A 143 1.05 -11.11 -13.75
N THR A 144 0.81 -12.14 -14.58
CA THR A 144 -0.38 -12.99 -14.51
C THR A 144 -0.53 -13.74 -13.17
N GLU A 145 0.57 -14.17 -12.55
CA GLU A 145 0.50 -14.83 -11.23
C GLU A 145 -0.03 -13.89 -10.14
N TYR A 146 0.45 -12.65 -10.12
CA TYR A 146 0.01 -11.64 -9.15
C TYR A 146 -1.42 -11.18 -9.43
N LEU A 147 -1.80 -11.09 -10.70
CA LEU A 147 -3.17 -10.80 -11.13
C LEU A 147 -4.17 -11.82 -10.55
N ARG A 148 -3.90 -13.12 -10.72
CA ARG A 148 -4.77 -14.21 -10.23
C ARG A 148 -4.93 -14.19 -8.71
N LYS A 149 -3.83 -13.96 -7.97
CA LYS A 149 -3.88 -13.82 -6.51
C LYS A 149 -4.70 -12.61 -6.08
N ALA A 150 -4.57 -11.48 -6.77
CA ALA A 150 -5.36 -10.29 -6.49
C ALA A 150 -6.86 -10.49 -6.80
N GLN A 151 -7.19 -11.25 -7.84
CA GLN A 151 -8.58 -11.65 -8.17
C GLN A 151 -9.19 -12.53 -7.09
N LEU A 152 -8.49 -13.59 -6.67
CA LEU A 152 -8.93 -14.43 -5.55
C LEU A 152 -9.09 -13.62 -4.25
N SER A 153 -8.16 -12.70 -3.98
CA SER A 153 -8.24 -11.82 -2.80
C SER A 153 -9.51 -10.97 -2.78
N VAL A 154 -9.94 -10.43 -3.93
CA VAL A 154 -11.20 -9.67 -4.01
C VAL A 154 -12.40 -10.55 -3.72
N VAL A 155 -12.46 -11.77 -4.26
CA VAL A 155 -13.55 -12.73 -3.97
C VAL A 155 -13.61 -13.05 -2.48
N VAL A 156 -12.47 -13.38 -1.86
CA VAL A 156 -12.37 -13.67 -0.42
C VAL A 156 -12.86 -12.50 0.43
N LEU A 157 -12.43 -11.26 0.13
CA LEU A 157 -12.84 -10.09 0.89
C LEU A 157 -14.31 -9.72 0.70
N LYS A 158 -14.91 -9.98 -0.47
CA LYS A 158 -16.36 -9.79 -0.66
C LYS A 158 -17.16 -10.82 0.13
N LEU A 159 -16.71 -12.08 0.16
CA LEU A 159 -17.32 -13.12 1.00
C LEU A 159 -17.19 -12.86 2.49
N SER A 160 -16.06 -12.32 2.96
CA SER A 160 -15.88 -11.99 4.38
C SER A 160 -16.85 -10.89 4.86
N LYS A 161 -17.38 -10.08 3.93
CA LYS A 161 -18.47 -9.13 4.19
C LYS A 161 -19.87 -9.76 4.17
N GLY A 162 -19.98 -11.04 3.82
CA GLY A 162 -21.26 -11.73 3.62
C GLY A 162 -21.92 -11.42 2.27
N ASP A 163 -21.21 -10.81 1.32
CA ASP A 163 -21.74 -10.41 0.02
C ASP A 163 -21.40 -11.45 -1.06
N ALA A 164 -22.07 -12.60 -0.99
CA ALA A 164 -21.88 -13.70 -1.95
C ALA A 164 -22.22 -13.28 -3.39
N VAL A 165 -23.23 -12.42 -3.57
CA VAL A 165 -23.64 -11.91 -4.88
C VAL A 165 -22.52 -11.08 -5.50
N ALA A 166 -21.95 -10.14 -4.74
CA ALA A 166 -20.84 -9.34 -5.25
C ALA A 166 -19.58 -10.17 -5.48
N ALA A 167 -19.36 -11.23 -4.69
CA ALA A 167 -18.23 -12.15 -4.86
C ALA A 167 -18.37 -12.99 -6.14
N SER A 168 -19.55 -13.54 -6.42
CA SER A 168 -19.84 -14.25 -7.69
C SER A 168 -19.67 -13.32 -8.88
N ALA A 169 -20.25 -12.12 -8.82
CA ALA A 169 -20.11 -11.12 -9.87
C ALA A 169 -18.64 -10.77 -10.15
N ALA A 170 -17.82 -10.57 -9.11
CA ALA A 170 -16.39 -10.29 -9.29
C ALA A 170 -15.68 -11.43 -10.03
N ARG A 171 -16.01 -12.68 -9.70
CA ARG A 171 -15.43 -13.84 -10.37
C ARG A 171 -15.84 -13.91 -11.84
N GLU A 172 -17.11 -13.69 -12.14
CA GLU A 172 -17.63 -13.68 -13.52
C GLU A 172 -16.98 -12.58 -14.36
N ASP A 173 -16.75 -11.40 -13.78
CA ASP A 173 -16.03 -10.29 -14.43
C ASP A 173 -14.59 -10.67 -14.83
N TYR A 174 -14.00 -11.70 -14.23
CA TYR A 174 -12.65 -12.18 -14.53
C TYR A 174 -12.58 -13.24 -15.63
N GLU A 175 -13.69 -13.58 -16.29
CA GLU A 175 -13.72 -14.61 -17.33
C GLU A 175 -12.82 -14.25 -18.53
N GLU A 176 -12.73 -12.96 -18.89
CA GLU A 176 -11.81 -12.49 -19.96
C GLU A 176 -10.33 -12.76 -19.64
N SER A 177 -9.98 -12.92 -18.37
CA SER A 177 -8.62 -13.24 -17.93
C SER A 177 -8.36 -14.74 -17.78
N GLU A 178 -9.29 -15.58 -18.24
CA GLU A 178 -9.27 -17.04 -18.10
C GLU A 178 -9.16 -17.49 -16.62
N PHE A 179 -9.62 -16.65 -15.69
CA PHE A 179 -9.48 -16.89 -14.25
C PHE A 179 -10.11 -18.21 -13.83
N SER A 180 -11.26 -18.58 -14.42
CA SER A 180 -11.98 -19.82 -14.18
C SER A 180 -11.17 -21.10 -14.50
N PHE A 181 -10.10 -21.01 -15.29
CA PHE A 181 -9.22 -22.15 -15.62
C PHE A 181 -7.94 -22.21 -14.79
N THR A 182 -7.86 -21.39 -13.73
CA THR A 182 -6.69 -21.30 -12.85
C THR A 182 -6.94 -21.97 -11.51
N LYS A 183 -5.87 -22.29 -10.78
CA LYS A 183 -5.97 -22.82 -9.42
C LYS A 183 -6.69 -21.84 -8.48
N GLU A 184 -6.49 -20.56 -8.69
CA GLU A 184 -7.14 -19.48 -7.96
C GLU A 184 -8.65 -19.40 -8.28
N GLY A 185 -9.04 -19.59 -9.54
CA GLY A 185 -10.44 -19.66 -9.97
C GLY A 185 -11.16 -20.90 -9.43
N ASP A 186 -10.52 -22.06 -9.47
CA ASP A 186 -11.03 -23.30 -8.85
C ASP A 186 -11.23 -23.11 -7.34
N ALA A 187 -10.24 -22.51 -6.66
CA ALA A 187 -10.33 -22.21 -5.24
C ALA A 187 -11.47 -21.23 -4.92
N ALA A 188 -11.64 -20.18 -5.72
CA ALA A 188 -12.76 -19.25 -5.61
C ALA A 188 -14.12 -19.96 -5.78
N SER A 189 -14.20 -20.91 -6.73
CA SER A 189 -15.41 -21.72 -6.97
C SER A 189 -15.82 -22.51 -5.75
N HIS A 190 -14.91 -23.32 -5.23
CA HIS A 190 -15.20 -24.17 -4.09
C HIS A 190 -15.54 -23.35 -2.84
N LEU A 191 -14.91 -22.18 -2.68
CA LEU A 191 -15.20 -21.29 -1.57
C LEU A 191 -16.60 -20.66 -1.68
N LEU A 192 -16.99 -20.20 -2.88
CA LEU A 192 -18.33 -19.67 -3.15
C LEU A 192 -19.41 -20.72 -2.86
N GLU A 193 -19.26 -21.92 -3.41
CA GLU A 193 -20.19 -23.04 -3.18
C GLU A 193 -20.35 -23.35 -1.69
N ALA A 194 -19.24 -23.54 -0.97
CA ALA A 194 -19.27 -23.86 0.45
C ALA A 194 -19.92 -22.73 1.28
N PHE A 195 -19.71 -21.47 0.89
CA PHE A 195 -20.32 -20.32 1.54
C PHE A 195 -21.83 -20.27 1.30
N GLU A 196 -22.29 -20.51 0.07
CA GLU A 196 -23.72 -20.54 -0.28
C GLU A 196 -24.47 -21.71 0.38
N GLU A 197 -23.80 -22.86 0.54
CA GLU A 197 -24.30 -24.02 1.27
C GLU A 197 -24.32 -23.82 2.80
N GLY A 198 -23.63 -22.80 3.30
CA GLY A 198 -23.46 -22.56 4.74
C GLY A 198 -22.56 -23.59 5.43
N ASP A 199 -21.71 -24.30 4.67
CA ASP A 199 -20.80 -25.33 5.17
C ASP A 199 -19.51 -24.71 5.72
N VAL A 200 -19.57 -24.34 7.01
CA VAL A 200 -18.45 -23.70 7.73
C VAL A 200 -17.21 -24.60 7.80
N ASP A 201 -17.40 -25.91 7.89
CA ASP A 201 -16.29 -26.87 7.98
C ASP A 201 -15.55 -26.94 6.65
N ARG A 202 -16.29 -27.04 5.53
CA ARG A 202 -15.72 -27.00 4.18
C ARG A 202 -15.00 -25.68 3.90
N VAL A 203 -15.56 -24.54 4.31
CA VAL A 203 -14.88 -23.23 4.23
C VAL A 203 -13.56 -23.26 5.00
N SER A 204 -13.57 -23.73 6.25
CA SER A 204 -12.39 -23.82 7.13
C SER A 204 -11.29 -24.74 6.58
N GLU A 205 -11.65 -25.79 5.86
CA GLU A 205 -10.70 -26.66 5.16
C GLU A 205 -10.12 -26.00 3.91
N LEU A 206 -10.97 -25.37 3.08
CA LEU A 206 -10.56 -24.73 1.84
C LEU A 206 -9.53 -23.62 2.08
N VAL A 207 -9.74 -22.75 3.07
CA VAL A 207 -8.82 -21.63 3.37
C VAL A 207 -7.42 -22.06 3.83
N LYS A 208 -7.24 -23.33 4.22
CA LYS A 208 -5.93 -23.91 4.52
C LYS A 208 -5.18 -24.38 3.28
N GLY A 209 -5.84 -24.39 2.13
CA GLY A 209 -5.28 -24.79 0.84
C GLY A 209 -4.20 -23.82 0.34
N GLN A 210 -3.30 -24.34 -0.50
CA GLN A 210 -2.14 -23.60 -0.99
C GLN A 210 -2.54 -22.28 -1.68
N ALA A 211 -3.64 -22.26 -2.43
CA ALA A 211 -4.13 -21.07 -3.13
C ALA A 211 -4.43 -19.89 -2.19
N PHE A 212 -4.92 -20.16 -0.98
CA PHE A 212 -5.21 -19.15 0.04
C PHE A 212 -3.97 -18.79 0.86
N THR A 213 -3.18 -19.77 1.28
CA THR A 213 -1.94 -19.51 2.05
C THR A 213 -0.87 -18.73 1.29
N LEU A 214 -0.96 -18.69 -0.05
CA LEU A 214 -0.07 -17.92 -0.92
C LEU A 214 -0.60 -16.51 -1.22
N LEU A 215 -1.79 -16.16 -0.73
CA LEU A 215 -2.24 -14.77 -0.70
C LEU A 215 -1.39 -13.97 0.30
N GLU A 216 -1.51 -12.65 0.26
CA GLU A 216 -0.96 -11.81 1.32
C GLU A 216 -1.51 -12.31 2.67
N ASN A 217 -0.65 -12.55 3.66
CA ASN A 217 -0.99 -13.18 4.95
C ASN A 217 -2.17 -12.52 5.70
N GLN A 218 -2.59 -11.32 5.29
CA GLN A 218 -3.69 -10.57 5.89
C GLN A 218 -5.02 -10.75 5.17
N VAL A 219 -5.00 -11.36 3.99
CA VAL A 219 -6.19 -11.70 3.20
C VAL A 219 -6.65 -13.14 3.48
N ALA A 220 -5.70 -14.04 3.73
CA ALA A 220 -5.93 -15.47 3.98
C ALA A 220 -6.55 -15.77 5.35
#